data_AF-A0AAW8VSU5-F1
#
_entry.id   AF-A0AAW8VSU5-F1
#
_cell.length_a   1.000
_cell.length_b   1.000
_cell.length_c   1.000
_cell.angle_alpha   90.00
_cell.angle_beta   90.00
_cell.angle_gamma   90.00
#
_symmetry.space_group_name_H-M   'P 1'
#
loop_
_entity.id
_entity.type
_entity.pdbx_description
1 polymer ?
#
loop_
_entity_poly.entity_id
_entity_poly.type
_entity_poly.pdbx_seq_one_letter_code
_entity_poly.pdbx_strand_id
1 'polypeptide(L)'
;MAKVLKAYQKGNETAIATGDATSVAITGLAAGTVVATGDYQVAYVDGSQTSDKLDVPGFTVLAAKPADPQNVKAAATTDGANVTAG
;
A
#
# COMPACT_ATOMS: atom_id res chain seq x y z
N MET A 1 14.41 -23.36 -8.74
CA MET A 1 13.20 -22.52 -8.53
C MET A 1 13.58 -21.09 -8.90
N ALA A 2 12.62 -20.18 -9.09
CA ALA A 2 12.96 -18.79 -9.37
C ALA A 2 13.21 -18.04 -8.05
N LYS A 3 14.25 -17.20 -8.02
CA LYS A 3 14.51 -16.27 -6.93
C LYS A 3 13.35 -15.28 -6.80
N VAL A 4 12.79 -15.16 -5.60
CA VAL A 4 11.72 -14.20 -5.28
C VAL A 4 12.06 -13.38 -4.06
N LEU A 5 11.52 -12.17 -3.96
CA LEU A 5 11.57 -11.32 -2.79
C LEU A 5 10.29 -11.52 -1.97
N LYS A 6 10.44 -11.88 -0.70
CA LYS A 6 9.32 -12.02 0.24
C LYS A 6 9.37 -10.92 1.28
N ALA A 7 8.21 -10.37 1.61
CA ALA A 7 8.04 -9.42 2.70
C ALA A 7 7.43 -10.11 3.92
N TYR A 8 7.88 -9.71 5.09
CA TYR A 8 7.48 -10.23 6.39
C TYR A 8 7.14 -9.04 7.29
N GLN A 9 6.12 -9.18 8.12
CA GLN A 9 5.94 -8.27 9.24
C GLN A 9 6.95 -8.63 10.35
N LYS A 10 7.44 -7.63 11.08
CA LYS A 10 8.40 -7.85 12.18
C LYS A 10 7.84 -8.86 13.18
N GLY A 11 8.67 -9.83 13.55
CA GLY A 11 8.28 -10.92 14.46
C GLY A 11 7.42 -12.02 13.81
N ASN A 12 7.09 -11.91 12.52
CA ASN A 12 6.39 -12.96 11.79
C ASN A 12 7.39 -13.80 10.96
N GLU A 13 7.19 -15.11 10.99
CA GLU A 13 7.93 -16.07 10.18
C GLU A 13 7.25 -16.34 8.83
N THR A 14 5.96 -16.06 8.73
CA THR A 14 5.19 -16.20 7.50
C THR A 14 5.28 -14.92 6.67
N ALA A 15 5.58 -15.08 5.39
CA ALA A 15 5.60 -13.96 4.46
C ALA A 15 4.17 -13.41 4.27
N ILE A 16 4.03 -12.09 4.36
CA ILE A 16 2.76 -11.39 4.10
C ILE A 16 2.56 -11.08 2.62
N ALA A 17 3.65 -11.08 1.85
CA ALA A 17 3.64 -10.87 0.41
C ALA A 17 4.82 -11.59 -0.24
N THR A 18 4.62 -12.06 -1.48
CA THR A 18 5.65 -12.61 -2.34
C THR A 18 5.62 -11.85 -3.65
N GLY A 19 6.75 -11.29 -4.05
CA GLY A 19 6.91 -10.59 -5.31
C GLY A 19 7.86 -11.31 -6.26
N ASP A 20 8.48 -10.53 -7.15
CA ASP A 20 9.50 -10.99 -8.10
C ASP A 20 10.91 -10.90 -7.50
N ALA A 21 11.95 -11.08 -8.32
CA ALA A 21 13.34 -11.06 -7.89
C ALA A 21 13.87 -9.67 -7.44
N THR A 22 13.09 -8.61 -7.60
CA THR A 22 13.48 -7.20 -7.40
C THR A 22 12.43 -6.37 -6.66
N SER A 23 11.16 -6.78 -6.69
CA SER A 23 10.04 -6.01 -6.17
C SER A 23 9.08 -6.88 -5.36
N VAL A 24 8.45 -6.31 -4.34
CA VAL A 24 7.38 -6.94 -3.56
C VAL A 24 6.39 -5.85 -3.13
N ALA A 25 5.10 -6.13 -3.25
CA ALA A 25 4.04 -5.20 -2.89
C ALA A 25 3.46 -5.56 -1.52
N ILE A 26 3.54 -4.63 -0.56
CA ILE A 26 2.84 -4.72 0.73
C ILE A 26 1.50 -3.98 0.57
N THR A 27 0.39 -4.69 0.67
CA THR A 27 -0.96 -4.16 0.45
C THR A 27 -1.85 -4.31 1.70
N GLY A 28 -3.02 -3.66 1.71
CA GLY A 28 -3.97 -3.75 2.82
C GLY A 28 -3.68 -2.80 3.99
N LEU A 29 -2.79 -1.83 3.80
CA LEU A 29 -2.50 -0.79 4.78
C LEU A 29 -3.51 0.35 4.65
N ALA A 30 -3.96 0.90 5.77
CA ALA A 30 -4.86 2.04 5.77
C ALA A 30 -4.14 3.30 5.23
N ALA A 31 -4.88 4.15 4.50
CA ALA A 31 -4.34 5.40 3.98
C ALA A 31 -3.84 6.32 5.10
N GLY A 32 -2.70 6.99 4.88
CA GLY A 32 -2.06 7.85 5.89
C GLY A 32 -1.34 7.10 7.01
N THR A 33 -1.30 5.76 6.98
CA THR A 33 -0.55 4.98 7.99
C THR A 33 0.95 5.25 7.88
N VAL A 34 1.57 5.56 9.01
CA VAL A 34 3.03 5.65 9.13
C VAL A 34 3.58 4.28 9.53
N VAL A 35 4.43 3.72 8.69
CA VAL A 35 5.16 2.47 8.94
C VAL A 35 6.58 2.83 9.37
N ALA A 36 7.01 2.36 10.53
CA ALA A 36 8.35 2.63 11.02
C ALA A 36 9.41 1.75 10.34
N THR A 37 10.66 2.20 10.34
CA THR A 37 11.78 1.40 9.84
C THR A 37 11.85 0.07 10.61
N GLY A 38 11.91 -1.03 9.88
CA GLY A 38 11.98 -2.38 10.43
C GLY A 38 10.66 -2.94 10.95
N ASP A 39 9.52 -2.26 10.76
CA ASP A 39 8.19 -2.87 10.96
C ASP A 39 7.92 -3.98 9.93
N TYR A 40 8.51 -3.84 8.75
CA TYR A 40 8.58 -4.90 7.76
C TYR A 40 10.03 -5.25 7.48
N GLN A 41 10.23 -6.51 7.10
CA GLN A 41 11.51 -7.05 6.67
C GLN A 41 11.33 -7.78 5.34
N VAL A 42 12.39 -7.81 4.54
CA VAL A 42 12.41 -8.57 3.29
C VAL A 42 13.53 -9.60 3.29
N ALA A 43 13.29 -10.74 2.64
CA ALA A 43 14.31 -11.74 2.39
C ALA A 43 14.15 -12.32 0.98
N TYR A 44 15.26 -12.69 0.37
CA TYR A 44 15.23 -13.47 -0.86
C TYR A 44 14.99 -14.93 -0.54
N VAL A 45 14.13 -15.56 -1.34
CA VAL A 45 13.89 -17.00 -1.30
C VAL A 45 14.23 -17.59 -2.66
N ASP A 46 15.12 -18.57 -2.68
CA ASP A 46 15.47 -19.36 -3.85
C ASP A 46 15.35 -20.85 -3.51
N GLY A 47 14.17 -21.39 -3.84
CA GLY A 47 13.77 -22.73 -3.45
C GLY A 47 13.70 -22.93 -1.94
N SER A 48 14.54 -23.81 -1.40
CA SER A 48 14.61 -24.09 0.04
C SER A 48 15.54 -23.14 0.80
N GLN A 49 16.27 -22.27 0.10
CA GLN A 49 17.20 -21.32 0.72
C GLN A 49 16.52 -19.98 0.92
N THR A 50 16.70 -19.38 2.10
CA THR A 50 16.23 -18.04 2.44
C THR A 50 17.43 -17.24 2.92
N SER A 51 17.58 -16.00 2.41
CA SER A 51 18.63 -15.09 2.89
C SER A 51 18.32 -14.56 4.28
N ASP A 52 19.28 -13.86 4.89
CA ASP A 52 18.99 -13.01 6.04
C ASP A 52 17.89 -12.01 5.71
N LYS A 53 17.08 -11.71 6.73
CA LYS A 53 16.06 -10.67 6.66
C LYS A 53 16.71 -9.30 6.81
N LEU A 54 16.30 -8.36 5.97
CA LEU A 54 16.72 -6.96 6.06
C LEU A 54 15.53 -6.06 6.33
N ASP A 55 15.72 -5.06 7.19
CA ASP A 55 14.69 -4.09 7.54
C ASP A 55 14.30 -3.23 6.34
N VAL A 56 12.99 -3.08 6.15
CA VAL A 56 12.42 -2.14 5.18
C VAL A 56 12.46 -0.73 5.80
N PRO A 57 12.99 0.28 5.08
CA PRO A 57 12.92 1.67 5.53
C PRO A 57 11.48 2.09 5.79
N GLY A 58 11.27 2.93 6.81
CA GLY A 58 9.94 3.46 7.13
C GLY A 58 9.35 4.25 5.97
N PHE A 59 8.03 4.17 5.82
CA PHE A 59 7.29 4.87 4.76
C PHE A 59 5.90 5.28 5.27
N THR A 60 5.33 6.30 4.62
CA THR A 60 3.95 6.72 4.88
C THR A 60 3.08 6.27 3.72
N VAL A 61 2.02 5.52 4.02
CA VAL A 61 1.00 5.15 3.04
C VAL A 61 0.32 6.42 2.55
N LEU A 62 0.23 6.58 1.22
CA LEU A 62 -0.41 7.75 0.62
C LEU A 62 -1.83 7.93 1.16
N ALA A 63 -2.21 9.20 1.36
CA ALA A 63 -3.57 9.53 1.75
C ALA A 63 -4.56 9.06 0.67
N ALA A 64 -5.76 8.65 1.10
CA ALA A 64 -6.81 8.30 0.17
C ALA A 64 -7.19 9.55 -0.62
N LYS A 65 -7.51 9.36 -1.90
CA LYS A 65 -8.14 10.43 -2.70
C LYS A 65 -9.44 10.86 -1.98
N PRO A 66 -9.84 12.15 -2.06
CA PRO A 66 -11.15 12.57 -1.58
C PRO A 66 -12.27 11.69 -2.15
N ALA A 67 -13.36 11.52 -1.41
CA ALA A 67 -14.52 10.82 -1.94
C ALA A 67 -14.98 11.50 -3.24
N ASP A 68 -15.42 10.69 -4.21
CA ASP A 68 -16.00 11.24 -5.43
C ASP A 68 -17.26 12.05 -5.07
N PRO A 69 -17.54 13.17 -5.76
CA PRO A 69 -18.73 13.97 -5.49
C PRO A 69 -19.99 13.14 -5.75
N GLN A 70 -20.80 12.96 -4.71
CA GLN A 70 -22.06 12.23 -4.79
C GLN A 70 -23.24 13.21 -4.94
N ASN A 71 -24.38 12.69 -5.41
CA ASN A 71 -25.65 13.42 -5.52
C ASN A 71 -25.53 14.80 -6.18
N VAL A 72 -24.81 14.87 -7.30
CA VAL A 72 -24.62 16.13 -8.03
C VAL A 72 -25.97 16.66 -8.49
N LYS A 73 -26.30 17.89 -8.09
CA LYS A 73 -27.53 18.59 -8.46
C LYS A 73 -27.20 19.94 -9.07
N ALA A 74 -27.99 20.32 -10.07
CA ALA A 74 -27.94 21.64 -10.68
C ALA A 74 -29.27 22.36 -10.49
N ALA A 75 -29.22 23.60 -10.01
CA ALA A 75 -30.37 24.48 -9.90
C ALA A 75 -30.17 25.68 -10.83
N ALA A 76 -31.06 25.88 -11.81
CA ALA A 76 -30.96 26.98 -12.75
C ALA A 76 -31.17 28.34 -12.07
N THR A 77 -30.48 29.37 -12.56
CA THR A 77 -30.62 30.77 -12.17
C THR A 77 -30.87 31.63 -13.40
N THR A 78 -31.12 32.93 -13.20
CA THR A 78 -31.39 33.89 -14.27
C THR A 78 -30.28 33.97 -15.33
N ASP A 79 -29.04 33.66 -14.95
CA ASP A 79 -27.86 33.77 -15.82
C ASP A 79 -26.94 32.53 -15.74
N GLY A 80 -27.44 31.38 -15.25
CA GLY A 80 -26.61 30.19 -15.10
C GLY A 80 -27.22 29.08 -14.25
N ALA A 81 -26.38 28.41 -13.45
CA ALA A 81 -26.80 27.37 -12.52
C ALA A 81 -25.88 27.27 -11.29
N ASN A 82 -26.47 26.93 -10.15
CA ASN A 82 -25.73 26.51 -8.95
C ASN A 82 -25.59 24.99 -8.97
N VAL A 83 -24.35 24.50 -8.90
CA VAL A 83 -24.05 23.06 -8.84
C VAL A 83 -23.61 22.69 -7.43
N THR A 84 -24.26 21.68 -6.84
CA THR A 84 -23.94 21.16 -5.50
C THR A 84 -23.68 19.66 -5.56
N ALA A 85 -22.86 19.16 -4.64
CA ALA A 85 -22.58 17.74 -4.41
C ALA A 85 -22.57 17.47 -2.90
N GLY A 86 -23.01 16.29 -2.45
CA GLY A 86 -23.12 15.92 -1.03
C GLY A 86 -23.64 14.52 -0.79
#